data_AF-A0A7J4AW24-F1
#
_entry.id   AF-A0A7J4AW24-F1
#
_cell.length_a   1.000
_cell.length_b   1.000
_cell.length_c   1.000
_cell.angle_alpha   90.00
_cell.angle_beta   90.00
_cell.angle_gamma   90.00
#
_symmetry.space_group_name_H-M   'P 1'
#
loop_
_entity.id
_entity.type
_entity.pdbx_description
1 polymer ?
#
loop_
_entity_poly.entity_id
_entity_poly.type
_entity_poly.pdbx_seq_one_letter_code
_entity_poly.pdbx_strand_id
1 'polypeptide(L)'
;MSERPHAHMVYIPTELYVGLFKKMASLEIGESAAILDALNEDLHRQGFIDDETYLKFKERYSRKLIDVVREKTRESSFKVEVSSAKFEIQKSKVEVKRHTDYSKLTDDELLECYRKAMLSNDVVMPQLIQGEAKRRGYRFKADGSGNVQKISLKAGVSIE
;
A
#
# COMPACT_ATOMS: atom_id res chain seq x y z
N MET A 1 -25.74 6.15 -4.89
CA MET A 1 -25.14 7.51 -4.93
C MET A 1 -24.46 7.75 -3.59
N SER A 2 -23.23 8.26 -3.55
CA SER A 2 -22.47 8.36 -2.30
C SER A 2 -23.13 9.35 -1.33
N GLU A 3 -23.14 9.04 -0.03
CA GLU A 3 -23.67 9.88 1.08
C GLU A 3 -22.90 11.19 1.30
N ARG A 4 -22.00 11.58 0.39
CA ARG A 4 -21.15 12.77 0.49
C ARG A 4 -21.55 13.77 -0.60
N PRO A 5 -22.35 14.81 -0.27
CA PRO A 5 -22.88 15.75 -1.26
C PRO A 5 -21.80 16.59 -1.96
N HIS A 6 -20.57 16.61 -1.44
CA HIS A 6 -19.45 17.38 -1.98
C HIS A 6 -18.39 16.50 -2.66
N ALA A 7 -18.63 15.20 -2.80
CA ALA A 7 -17.71 14.30 -3.47
C ALA A 7 -18.02 14.25 -4.96
N HIS A 8 -17.16 14.88 -5.77
CA HIS A 8 -17.24 14.84 -7.22
C HIS A 8 -16.05 14.07 -7.79
N MET A 9 -16.33 13.02 -8.56
CA MET A 9 -15.30 12.33 -9.34
C MET A 9 -15.01 13.16 -10.60
N VAL A 10 -13.75 13.49 -10.81
CA VAL A 10 -13.29 14.24 -11.97
C VAL A 10 -12.25 13.41 -12.71
N TYR A 11 -12.35 13.39 -14.05
CA TYR A 11 -11.33 12.82 -14.89
C TYR A 11 -10.19 13.82 -15.06
N ILE A 12 -8.95 13.39 -14.80
CA ILE A 12 -7.75 14.21 -14.96
C ILE A 12 -7.06 13.77 -16.28
N PRO A 13 -6.99 14.65 -17.30
CA PRO A 13 -6.22 14.38 -18.51
C PRO A 13 -4.74 14.09 -18.23
N THR A 14 -4.11 13.32 -19.11
CA THR A 14 -2.73 12.84 -18.94
C THR A 14 -1.74 13.97 -18.73
N GLU A 15 -1.88 15.09 -19.43
CA GLU A 15 -1.00 16.26 -19.34
C GLU A 15 -1.04 16.87 -17.94
N LEU A 16 -2.24 16.99 -17.36
CA LEU A 16 -2.42 17.50 -16.00
C LEU A 16 -1.88 16.50 -14.97
N TYR A 17 -2.08 15.21 -15.20
CA TYR A 17 -1.53 14.16 -14.34
C TYR A 17 0.02 14.20 -14.30
N VAL A 18 0.67 14.38 -15.46
CA VAL A 18 2.13 14.56 -15.52
C VAL A 18 2.58 15.82 -14.75
N GLY A 19 1.84 16.92 -14.86
CA GLY A 19 2.10 18.14 -14.09
C GLY A 19 2.01 17.91 -12.58
N LEU A 20 0.97 17.22 -12.12
CA LEU A 20 0.79 16.84 -10.72
C LEU A 20 1.94 15.94 -10.23
N PHE A 21 2.35 14.95 -11.03
CA PHE A 21 3.45 14.06 -10.69
C PHE A 21 4.78 14.82 -10.51
N LYS A 22 5.07 15.78 -11.38
CA LYS A 22 6.26 16.66 -11.22
C LYS A 22 6.18 17.50 -9.95
N LYS A 23 5.01 18.05 -9.62
CA LYS A 23 4.78 18.83 -8.39
C LYS A 23 4.94 17.97 -7.14
N MET A 24 4.42 16.74 -7.15
CA MET A 24 4.62 15.74 -6.08
C MET A 24 6.10 15.46 -5.85
N ALA A 25 6.86 15.20 -6.91
CA ALA A 25 8.29 14.92 -6.81
C ALA A 25 9.08 16.14 -6.31
N SER A 26 8.76 17.34 -6.80
CA SER A 26 9.46 18.57 -6.43
C SER A 26 9.23 18.98 -4.97
N LEU A 27 8.04 18.75 -4.43
CA LEU A 27 7.66 19.17 -3.08
C LEU A 27 7.69 18.01 -2.08
N GLU A 28 7.94 16.79 -2.55
CA GLU A 28 7.90 15.55 -1.75
C GLU A 28 6.54 15.34 -1.06
N ILE A 29 5.44 15.70 -1.73
CA ILE A 29 4.06 15.65 -1.20
C ILE A 29 3.24 14.53 -1.85
N GLY A 30 2.14 14.15 -1.19
CA GLY A 30 1.20 13.16 -1.73
C GLY A 30 0.32 13.71 -2.86
N GLU A 31 -0.31 12.81 -3.62
CA GLU A 31 -1.14 13.15 -4.79
C GLU A 31 -2.29 14.10 -4.46
N SER A 32 -3.11 13.76 -3.45
CA SER A 32 -4.23 14.63 -3.06
C SER A 32 -3.76 16.01 -2.58
N ALA A 33 -2.60 16.08 -1.93
CA ALA A 33 -2.02 17.35 -1.48
C ALA A 33 -1.54 18.18 -2.67
N ALA A 34 -0.93 17.57 -3.68
CA ALA A 34 -0.53 18.26 -4.90
C ALA A 34 -1.74 18.82 -5.68
N ILE A 35 -2.84 18.06 -5.74
CA ILE A 35 -4.10 18.52 -6.37
C ILE A 35 -4.67 19.72 -5.61
N LEU A 36 -4.78 19.61 -4.28
CA LEU A 36 -5.34 20.67 -3.45
C LEU A 36 -4.46 21.92 -3.44
N ASP A 37 -3.13 21.78 -3.46
CA ASP A 37 -2.20 22.90 -3.56
C ASP A 37 -2.32 23.61 -4.91
N ALA A 38 -2.44 22.87 -6.02
CA ALA A 38 -2.66 23.46 -7.33
C ALA A 38 -3.99 24.20 -7.44
N LEU A 39 -5.07 23.64 -6.86
CA LEU A 39 -6.37 24.32 -6.80
C LEU A 39 -6.31 25.57 -5.91
N ASN A 40 -5.64 25.50 -4.77
CA ASN A 40 -5.45 26.63 -3.87
C ASN A 40 -4.70 27.78 -4.57
N GLU A 41 -3.61 27.49 -5.27
CA GLU A 41 -2.87 28.48 -6.06
C GLU A 41 -3.72 29.13 -7.15
N ASP A 42 -4.56 28.34 -7.84
CA ASP A 42 -5.40 28.86 -8.91
C ASP A 42 -6.56 29.71 -8.40
N LEU A 43 -7.26 29.25 -7.36
CA LEU A 43 -8.35 29.99 -6.73
C LEU A 43 -7.86 31.30 -6.09
N HIS A 44 -6.67 31.30 -5.50
CA HIS A 44 -6.04 32.51 -4.94
C HIS A 44 -5.70 33.51 -6.03
N ARG A 45 -5.05 33.05 -7.11
CA ARG A 45 -4.68 33.89 -8.25
C ARG A 45 -5.89 34.51 -8.93
N GLN A 46 -7.02 33.82 -8.93
CA GLN A 46 -8.29 34.33 -9.46
C GLN A 46 -9.07 35.20 -8.46
N GLY A 47 -8.59 35.35 -7.22
CA GLY A 47 -9.22 36.17 -6.18
C GLY A 47 -10.45 35.54 -5.53
N PHE A 48 -10.67 34.23 -5.69
CA PHE A 48 -11.78 33.52 -5.05
C PHE A 48 -11.52 33.16 -3.59
N ILE A 49 -10.25 33.14 -3.18
CA ILE A 49 -9.84 33.00 -1.79
C ILE A 49 -8.91 34.14 -1.40
N ASP A 50 -9.04 34.60 -0.16
CA ASP A 50 -8.20 35.63 0.43
C ASP A 50 -6.80 35.10 0.78
N ASP A 51 -5.87 36.02 1.05
CA ASP A 51 -4.48 35.70 1.38
C ASP A 51 -4.33 34.84 2.64
N GLU A 52 -5.17 35.06 3.66
CA GLU A 52 -5.11 34.32 4.92
C GLU A 52 -5.51 32.86 4.69
N THR A 53 -6.60 32.64 3.95
CA THR A 53 -7.08 31.32 3.55
C THR A 53 -6.05 30.59 2.68
N TYR A 54 -5.47 31.29 1.70
CA TYR A 54 -4.42 30.75 0.84
C TYR A 54 -3.21 30.27 1.65
N LEU A 55 -2.69 31.09 2.57
CA LEU A 55 -1.52 30.77 3.37
C LEU A 55 -1.77 29.55 4.27
N LYS A 56 -2.93 29.48 4.91
CA LYS A 56 -3.33 28.31 5.75
C LYS A 56 -3.34 27.02 4.94
N PHE A 57 -3.92 27.04 3.74
CA PHE A 57 -3.97 25.85 2.90
C PHE A 57 -2.62 25.49 2.30
N LYS A 58 -1.82 26.50 1.91
CA LYS A 58 -0.46 26.28 1.41
C LYS A 58 0.38 25.55 2.44
N GLU A 59 0.40 26.03 3.69
CA GLU A 59 1.13 25.37 4.78
C GLU A 59 0.66 23.93 5.01
N ARG A 60 -0.65 23.70 4.94
CA ARG A 60 -1.24 22.37 5.13
C ARG A 60 -0.88 21.39 4.01
N TYR A 61 -0.96 21.81 2.75
CA TYR A 61 -0.80 20.93 1.60
C TYR A 61 0.65 20.83 1.12
N SER A 62 1.54 21.72 1.56
CA SER A 62 2.99 21.61 1.32
C SER A 62 3.70 20.67 2.31
N ARG A 63 2.98 19.98 3.20
CA ARG A 63 3.58 19.04 4.16
C ARG A 63 4.14 17.82 3.44
N LYS A 64 5.42 17.54 3.68
CA LYS A 64 6.11 16.38 3.10
C LYS A 64 5.41 15.09 3.48
N LEU A 65 5.30 14.18 2.53
CA LEU A 65 4.62 12.91 2.68
C LEU A 65 5.23 12.08 3.81
N ILE A 66 6.56 12.11 3.96
CA ILE A 66 7.27 11.39 5.03
C ILE A 66 6.83 11.84 6.44
N ASP A 67 6.54 13.12 6.62
CA ASP A 67 6.14 13.67 7.92
C ASP A 67 4.71 13.27 8.26
N VAL A 68 3.81 13.29 7.27
CA VAL A 68 2.44 12.82 7.42
C VAL A 68 2.40 11.32 7.75
N VAL A 69 3.24 10.51 7.10
CA VAL A 69 3.35 9.07 7.38
C VAL A 69 3.88 8.82 8.80
N ARG A 70 4.92 9.56 9.22
CA ARG A 70 5.50 9.45 10.57
C ARG A 70 4.50 9.84 11.66
N GLU A 71 3.75 10.92 11.44
CA GLU A 71 2.70 11.38 12.35
C GLU A 71 1.60 10.31 12.50
N LYS A 72 1.05 9.82 11.40
CA LYS A 72 0.06 8.73 11.45
C LYS A 72 0.60 7.46 12.10
N THR A 73 1.85 7.12 11.85
CA THR A 73 2.50 5.96 12.48
C THR A 73 2.57 6.15 14.00
N ARG A 74 2.94 7.34 14.48
CA ARG A 74 2.98 7.70 15.91
C ARG A 74 1.59 7.70 16.56
N GLU A 75 0.58 8.22 15.87
CA GLU A 75 -0.81 8.20 16.33
C GLU A 75 -1.38 6.77 16.40
N SER A 76 -0.97 5.90 15.48
CA SER A 76 -1.38 4.49 15.47
C SER A 76 -0.61 3.59 16.45
N SER A 77 0.54 4.04 16.95
CA SER A 77 1.30 3.32 17.98
C SER A 77 0.76 3.63 19.37
N PHE A 78 -0.30 2.94 19.79
CA PHE A 78 -0.60 2.79 21.21
C PHE A 78 0.51 1.94 21.85
N LYS A 79 1.18 2.48 22.89
CA LYS A 79 2.07 1.68 23.75
C LYS A 79 1.21 0.65 24.48
N VAL A 80 1.20 -0.57 23.97
CA VAL A 80 0.76 -1.73 24.76
C VAL A 80 1.91 -2.05 25.70
N GLU A 81 1.87 -1.52 26.92
CA GLU A 81 2.63 -2.11 28.02
C GLU A 81 2.05 -3.50 28.27
N VAL A 82 2.72 -4.51 27.73
CA VAL A 82 2.42 -5.92 28.03
C VAL A 82 2.94 -6.19 29.44
N SER A 83 2.24 -5.68 30.46
CA SER A 83 2.30 -6.30 31.78
C SER A 83 1.51 -7.60 31.69
N SER A 84 2.21 -8.68 32.00
CA SER A 84 1.73 -10.05 31.93
C SER A 84 0.49 -10.25 32.81
N ALA A 85 -0.71 -10.20 32.25
CA ALA A 85 -1.86 -11.03 32.60
C ALA A 85 -3.11 -10.64 31.79
N LYS A 86 -3.65 -11.64 31.10
CA LYS A 86 -5.05 -11.85 30.68
C LYS A 86 -5.97 -10.62 30.74
N PHE A 87 -6.32 -10.03 29.60
CA PHE A 87 -7.63 -9.42 29.40
C PHE A 87 -8.16 -9.65 27.98
N GLU A 88 -9.39 -10.16 27.92
CA GLU A 88 -10.24 -10.21 26.74
C GLU A 88 -10.61 -8.79 26.28
N ILE A 89 -10.57 -8.55 24.97
CA ILE A 89 -11.15 -7.34 24.37
C ILE A 89 -12.21 -7.79 23.34
N GLN A 90 -13.41 -7.26 23.52
CA GLN A 90 -14.57 -7.48 22.66
C GLN A 90 -14.37 -6.91 21.25
N LYS A 91 -14.99 -7.62 20.30
CA LYS A 91 -14.76 -7.63 18.85
C LYS A 91 -15.12 -6.32 18.13
N SER A 92 -14.21 -5.88 17.27
CA SER A 92 -14.55 -5.37 15.93
C SER A 92 -13.77 -6.20 14.90
N LYS A 93 -14.49 -6.91 14.04
CA LYS A 93 -13.96 -7.84 13.03
C LYS A 93 -13.17 -7.07 11.96
N VAL A 94 -11.92 -6.76 12.23
CA VAL A 94 -10.90 -6.81 11.18
C VAL A 94 -10.49 -8.27 11.13
N GLU A 95 -10.95 -9.01 10.12
CA GLU A 95 -10.37 -10.31 9.82
C GLU A 95 -8.94 -10.06 9.33
N VAL A 96 -8.03 -9.88 10.30
CA VAL A 96 -6.61 -10.08 10.11
C VAL A 96 -6.50 -11.53 9.68
N LYS A 97 -6.43 -11.78 8.37
CA LYS A 97 -6.07 -13.08 7.83
C LYS A 97 -4.73 -13.41 8.47
N ARG A 98 -4.81 -14.36 9.40
CA ARG A 98 -3.70 -14.86 10.22
C ARG A 98 -2.44 -14.88 9.36
N HIS A 99 -1.38 -14.24 9.84
CA HIS A 99 -0.06 -14.38 9.26
C HIS A 99 0.22 -15.89 9.18
N THR A 100 0.11 -16.45 7.98
CA THR A 100 0.22 -17.88 7.78
C THR A 100 1.70 -18.17 7.77
N ASP A 101 2.18 -18.87 8.80
CA ASP A 101 3.57 -19.24 8.92
C ASP A 101 3.88 -20.35 7.91
N TYR A 102 4.31 -19.93 6.71
CA TYR A 102 4.58 -20.81 5.58
C TYR A 102 5.67 -21.85 5.86
N SER A 103 6.50 -21.62 6.89
CA SER A 103 7.54 -22.57 7.31
C SER A 103 6.99 -23.90 7.83
N LYS A 104 5.73 -23.91 8.30
CA LYS A 104 5.07 -25.09 8.89
C LYS A 104 4.24 -25.89 7.89
N LEU A 105 4.06 -25.38 6.68
CA LEU A 105 3.28 -26.05 5.65
C LEU A 105 4.11 -27.15 4.99
N THR A 106 3.46 -28.25 4.62
CA THR A 106 4.04 -29.24 3.71
C THR A 106 4.21 -28.66 2.30
N ASP A 107 5.02 -29.31 1.47
CA ASP A 107 5.29 -28.83 0.11
C ASP A 107 4.03 -28.76 -0.76
N ASP A 108 3.09 -29.70 -0.58
CA ASP A 108 1.82 -29.75 -1.30
C ASP A 108 0.84 -28.66 -0.82
N GLU A 109 0.79 -28.41 0.49
CA GLU A 109 0.00 -27.30 1.07
C GLU A 109 0.54 -25.94 0.63
N LEU A 110 1.87 -25.81 0.55
CA LEU A 110 2.53 -24.60 0.10
C LEU A 110 2.24 -24.31 -1.39
N LEU A 111 2.20 -25.36 -2.22
CA LEU A 111 1.80 -25.27 -3.63
C LEU A 111 0.34 -24.83 -3.80
N GLU A 112 -0.56 -25.41 -3.00
CA GLU A 112 -1.99 -25.06 -3.04
C GLU A 112 -2.24 -23.63 -2.54
N CYS A 113 -1.51 -23.19 -1.52
CA CYS A 113 -1.50 -21.79 -1.09
C CYS A 113 -1.00 -20.86 -2.20
N TYR A 114 0.03 -21.24 -2.94
CA TYR A 114 0.54 -20.45 -4.05
C TYR A 114 -0.50 -20.31 -5.18
N ARG A 115 -1.20 -21.39 -5.53
CA ARG A 115 -2.29 -21.36 -6.52
C ARG A 115 -3.40 -20.39 -6.11
N LYS A 116 -3.85 -20.48 -4.86
CA LYS A 116 -4.89 -19.59 -4.32
C LYS A 116 -4.42 -18.12 -4.30
N ALA A 117 -3.16 -17.87 -3.97
CA ALA A 117 -2.58 -16.53 -3.96
C ALA A 117 -2.45 -15.92 -5.37
N MET A 118 -2.10 -16.72 -6.38
CA MET A 118 -2.05 -16.26 -7.78
C MET A 118 -3.43 -15.88 -8.33
N LEU A 119 -4.48 -16.55 -7.86
CA LEU A 119 -5.87 -16.24 -8.24
C LEU A 119 -6.43 -15.01 -7.51
N SER A 120 -5.83 -14.59 -6.39
CA SER A 120 -6.42 -13.55 -5.53
C SER A 120 -6.05 -12.11 -5.89
N ASN A 121 -5.47 -11.85 -7.06
CA ASN A 121 -4.98 -10.51 -7.48
C ASN A 121 -4.04 -9.85 -6.44
N ASP A 122 -3.41 -10.69 -5.59
CA ASP A 122 -2.53 -10.30 -4.49
C ASP A 122 -1.07 -10.44 -4.95
N VAL A 123 -0.29 -9.37 -4.81
CA VAL A 123 1.11 -9.33 -5.25
C VAL A 123 2.08 -9.79 -4.15
N VAL A 124 1.66 -9.72 -2.89
CA VAL A 124 2.53 -9.94 -1.72
C VAL A 124 2.57 -11.42 -1.35
N MET A 125 1.42 -12.08 -1.30
CA MET A 125 1.31 -13.49 -0.89
C MET A 125 2.11 -14.46 -1.79
N PRO A 126 2.07 -14.36 -3.14
CA PRO A 126 2.88 -15.21 -4.00
C PRO A 126 4.38 -15.05 -3.76
N GLN A 127 4.86 -13.85 -3.44
CA GLN A 127 6.28 -13.59 -3.19
C GLN A 127 6.77 -14.23 -1.88
N LEU A 128 5.99 -14.14 -0.81
CA LEU A 128 6.30 -14.78 0.47
C LEU A 128 6.39 -16.31 0.34
N ILE A 129 5.43 -16.89 -0.38
CA ILE A 129 5.39 -18.34 -0.64
C ILE A 129 6.56 -18.78 -1.52
N GLN A 130 6.95 -17.98 -2.52
CA GLN A 130 8.15 -18.23 -3.33
C GLN A 130 9.44 -18.14 -2.51
N GLY A 131 9.52 -17.22 -1.56
CA GLY A 131 10.66 -17.12 -0.63
C GLY A 131 10.83 -18.40 0.19
N GLU A 132 9.73 -18.97 0.67
CA GLU A 132 9.74 -20.26 1.38
C GLU A 132 10.11 -21.43 0.46
N ALA A 133 9.52 -21.51 -0.73
CA ALA A 133 9.86 -22.53 -1.72
C ALA A 133 11.36 -22.52 -2.06
N LYS A 134 11.93 -21.31 -2.26
CA LYS A 134 13.35 -21.12 -2.57
C LYS A 134 14.26 -21.59 -1.42
N ARG A 135 13.86 -21.33 -0.16
CA ARG A 135 14.56 -21.88 1.03
C ARG A 135 14.58 -23.40 1.05
N ARG A 136 13.55 -24.04 0.49
CA ARG A 136 13.43 -25.50 0.37
C ARG A 136 14.03 -26.07 -0.93
N GLY A 137 14.70 -25.23 -1.74
CA GLY A 137 15.43 -25.67 -2.93
C GLY A 137 14.57 -25.87 -4.18
N TYR A 138 13.39 -25.27 -4.25
CA TYR A 138 12.53 -25.30 -5.45
C TYR A 138 11.83 -23.95 -5.67
N ARG A 139 11.17 -23.80 -6.81
CA ARG A 139 10.31 -22.63 -7.08
C ARG A 139 9.02 -23.07 -7.72
N PHE A 140 7.96 -22.30 -7.51
CA PHE A 140 6.72 -22.50 -8.24
C PHE A 140 6.77 -21.77 -9.58
N LYS A 141 6.22 -22.36 -10.64
CA LYS A 141 6.08 -21.68 -11.93
C LYS A 141 4.70 -21.97 -12.48
N ALA A 142 3.97 -20.91 -12.84
CA ALA A 142 2.74 -21.02 -13.59
C ALA A 142 3.07 -21.24 -15.09
N ASP A 143 2.40 -22.20 -15.72
CA ASP A 143 2.35 -22.29 -17.18
C ASP A 143 1.39 -21.24 -17.77
N GLY A 144 1.41 -21.07 -19.09
CA GLY A 144 0.52 -20.15 -19.79
C GLY A 144 -0.98 -20.53 -19.71
N SER A 145 -1.29 -21.68 -19.10
CA SER A 145 -2.64 -22.18 -18.87
C SER A 145 -3.10 -22.02 -17.41
N GLY A 146 -2.27 -21.40 -16.56
CA GLY A 146 -2.59 -21.15 -15.15
C GLY A 146 -2.30 -22.33 -14.21
N ASN A 147 -1.74 -23.45 -14.69
CA ASN A 147 -1.32 -24.53 -13.82
C ASN A 147 0.03 -24.20 -13.18
N VAL A 148 0.11 -24.37 -11.86
CA VAL A 148 1.35 -24.18 -11.11
C VAL A 148 2.04 -25.53 -10.91
N GLN A 149 3.32 -25.58 -11.28
CA GLN A 149 4.20 -26.72 -11.05
C GLN A 149 5.39 -26.36 -10.15
N LYS A 150 5.85 -27.34 -9.37
CA LYS A 150 7.07 -27.28 -8.57
C LYS A 150 8.28 -27.58 -9.48
N ILE A 151 9.23 -26.66 -9.53
CA ILE A 151 10.49 -26.81 -10.29
C ILE A 151 11.65 -26.84 -9.29
N SER A 152 12.35 -27.97 -9.21
CA SER A 152 13.57 -28.08 -8.39
C SER A 152 14.65 -27.14 -8.91
N LEU A 153 15.24 -26.36 -8.01
CA LEU A 153 16.40 -25.54 -8.30
C LEU A 153 17.61 -26.48 -8.25
N LYS A 154 18.12 -26.92 -9.40
CA LYS A 154 19.37 -27.68 -9.45
C LYS A 154 20.46 -26.85 -8.76
N ALA A 155 21.17 -27.46 -7.80
CA ALA A 155 22.39 -26.90 -7.24
C ALA A 155 23.38 -26.64 -8.39
N GLY A 156 23.75 -25.38 -8.61
CA GLY A 156 24.79 -25.02 -9.59
C GLY A 156 24.40 -24.07 -10.70
N VAL A 157 23.59 -23.04 -10.44
CA VAL A 157 23.71 -21.79 -11.19
C VAL A 157 23.79 -20.66 -10.19
N SER A 158 25.02 -20.26 -9.90
CA SER A 158 25.36 -18.98 -9.30
C SER A 158 24.70 -17.87 -10.11
N ILE A 159 23.97 -16.99 -9.43
CA ILE A 159 23.57 -15.71 -9.98
C ILE A 159 24.43 -14.69 -9.23
N GLU A 160 25.39 -14.14 -9.98
CA GLU A 160 26.29 -13.00 -9.73
C GLU A 160 26.97 -12.89 -8.35
#